data_AF-S8ENS2-F1
#
_entry.id   AF-S8ENS2-F1
#
_cell.length_a   1.000
_cell.length_b   1.000
_cell.length_c   1.000
_cell.angle_alpha   90.00
_cell.angle_beta   90.00
_cell.angle_gamma   90.00
#
_symmetry.space_group_name_H-M   'P 1'
#
loop_
_entity.id
_entity.type
_entity.pdbx_description
1 polymer ?
#
loop_
_entity_poly.entity_id
_entity_poly.type
_entity_poly.pdbx_seq_one_letter_code
_entity_poly.pdbx_strand_id
1 'polypeptide(L)'
;MKYPLAIVNKLMDVYGSDILVAYDIACAFWKTLARSSLGSRARRLRMAGVVPAFHGHGHNRGCQVNWHPLYMEGTGKEDFEGCERCFSESNSLAAGTRLSSSFHREQAIEEFFRFWGEDKHLDLGTFIFNNYRQALNIISDDGCALDALAAELRVATTALEDYLQQEREYLRSRKAESPDISRKLDYLAALHRLQDAGDKKAVADKAFQQLDYNIIRNGYTEKEIKAVRANRTRATNRYFETDDDCRAYEDELDVPMRWLPGSHEYQEASQLLTEREYRRSLDKLERLVVQRLFELTKAGMSGTGEHITRYGIQQRH
;
A
#
# COMPACT_ATOMS: atom_id res chain seq x y z
N MET A 1 -7.08 7.15 -18.34
CA MET A 1 -6.13 6.18 -18.95
C MET A 1 -6.62 5.80 -20.34
N LYS A 2 -6.08 6.40 -21.41
CA LYS A 2 -6.51 6.09 -22.79
C LYS A 2 -5.70 4.94 -23.41
N TYR A 3 -4.36 4.96 -23.27
CA TYR A 3 -3.48 3.95 -23.85
C TYR A 3 -3.74 2.52 -23.34
N PRO A 4 -3.82 2.25 -22.02
CA PRO A 4 -4.08 0.89 -21.55
C PRO A 4 -5.42 0.31 -22.03
N LEU A 5 -6.45 1.16 -22.18
CA LEU A 5 -7.75 0.74 -22.74
C LEU A 5 -7.64 0.37 -24.22
N ALA A 6 -6.87 1.13 -25.00
CA ALA A 6 -6.64 0.82 -26.41
C ALA A 6 -5.87 -0.50 -26.58
N ILE A 7 -4.86 -0.74 -25.74
CA ILE A 7 -4.10 -2.00 -25.70
C ILE A 7 -5.04 -3.17 -25.37
N VAL A 8 -5.83 -3.06 -24.29
CA VAL A 8 -6.82 -4.08 -23.93
C VAL A 8 -7.81 -4.36 -25.04
N ASN A 9 -8.32 -3.32 -25.73
CA ASN A 9 -9.21 -3.53 -26.87
C ASN A 9 -8.53 -4.35 -27.98
N LYS A 10 -7.28 -4.03 -28.30
CA LYS A 10 -6.51 -4.77 -29.29
C LYS A 10 -6.24 -6.21 -28.86
N LEU A 11 -5.90 -6.44 -27.60
CA LEU A 11 -5.70 -7.80 -27.06
C LEU A 11 -6.97 -8.64 -27.17
N MET A 12 -8.14 -8.05 -26.86
CA MET A 12 -9.43 -8.71 -27.05
C MET A 12 -9.75 -9.02 -28.53
N ASP A 13 -9.30 -8.18 -29.47
CA ASP A 13 -9.45 -8.43 -30.91
C ASP A 13 -8.55 -9.57 -31.41
N VAL A 14 -7.33 -9.65 -30.89
CA VAL A 14 -6.29 -10.58 -31.37
C VAL A 14 -6.42 -11.96 -30.74
N TYR A 15 -6.58 -12.03 -29.42
CA TYR A 15 -6.50 -13.28 -28.65
C TYR A 15 -7.86 -13.81 -28.20
N GLY A 16 -8.90 -12.97 -28.20
CA GLY A 16 -10.27 -13.38 -27.87
C GLY A 16 -10.51 -13.55 -26.36
N SER A 17 -10.94 -14.75 -25.95
CA SER A 17 -11.39 -15.03 -24.58
C SER A 17 -10.26 -15.57 -23.70
N ASP A 18 -10.47 -15.53 -22.37
CA ASP A 18 -9.63 -16.16 -21.36
C ASP A 18 -8.19 -15.64 -21.31
N ILE A 19 -8.01 -14.34 -21.63
CA ILE A 19 -6.73 -13.67 -21.53
C ILE A 19 -6.51 -13.09 -20.14
N LEU A 20 -5.33 -13.35 -19.59
CA LEU A 20 -4.82 -12.74 -18.37
C LEU A 20 -3.82 -11.63 -18.76
N VAL A 21 -4.05 -10.41 -18.28
CA VAL A 21 -3.19 -9.26 -18.59
C VAL A 21 -2.53 -8.75 -17.34
N ALA A 22 -1.20 -8.71 -17.38
CA ALA A 22 -0.41 -8.14 -16.30
C ALA A 22 -0.25 -6.63 -16.46
N TYR A 23 -0.39 -5.90 -15.36
CA TYR A 23 -0.11 -4.48 -15.28
C TYR A 23 0.17 -4.09 -13.83
N ASP A 24 1.19 -3.26 -13.58
CA ASP A 24 1.62 -2.85 -12.23
C ASP A 24 0.45 -2.32 -11.39
N ILE A 25 -0.47 -1.61 -12.05
CA ILE A 25 -1.67 -1.05 -11.41
C ILE A 25 -2.95 -1.78 -11.82
N ALA A 26 -2.88 -3.06 -12.21
CA ALA A 26 -4.04 -3.85 -12.66
C ALA A 26 -5.22 -3.72 -11.69
N CYS A 27 -4.96 -3.76 -10.38
CA CYS A 27 -6.00 -3.64 -9.35
C CYS A 27 -6.81 -2.33 -9.41
N ALA A 28 -6.20 -1.22 -9.85
CA ALA A 28 -6.85 0.06 -10.05
C ALA A 28 -7.40 0.20 -11.48
N PHE A 29 -6.62 -0.26 -12.46
CA PHE A 29 -6.97 -0.21 -13.87
C PHE A 29 -8.23 -1.05 -14.17
N TRP A 30 -8.42 -2.20 -13.53
CA TRP A 30 -9.60 -3.04 -13.76
C TRP A 30 -10.91 -2.33 -13.41
N LYS A 31 -10.90 -1.46 -12.39
CA LYS A 31 -12.04 -0.60 -12.06
C LYS A 31 -12.33 0.40 -13.18
N THR A 32 -11.27 0.91 -13.83
CA THR A 32 -11.38 1.81 -14.99
C THR A 32 -11.91 1.05 -16.20
N LEU A 33 -11.38 -0.14 -16.49
CA LEU A 33 -11.83 -1.00 -17.58
C LEU A 33 -13.33 -1.34 -17.43
N ALA A 34 -13.74 -1.76 -16.24
CA ALA A 34 -15.12 -2.12 -15.94
C ALA A 34 -16.12 -0.96 -16.13
N ARG A 35 -15.68 0.28 -15.91
CA ARG A 35 -16.49 1.51 -16.10
C ARG A 35 -16.40 2.10 -17.50
N SER A 36 -15.54 1.56 -18.36
CA SER A 36 -15.38 2.01 -19.74
C SER A 36 -16.40 1.36 -20.67
N SER A 37 -16.50 1.85 -21.90
CA SER A 37 -17.29 1.22 -22.97
C SER A 37 -16.85 -0.22 -23.29
N LEU A 38 -15.62 -0.61 -22.89
CA LEU A 38 -15.08 -1.95 -23.08
C LEU A 38 -15.46 -2.93 -21.98
N GLY A 39 -15.98 -2.46 -20.83
CA GLY A 39 -16.18 -3.29 -19.64
C GLY A 39 -17.11 -4.49 -19.88
N SER A 40 -18.19 -4.29 -20.65
CA SER A 40 -19.11 -5.38 -20.99
C SER A 40 -18.45 -6.44 -21.88
N ARG A 41 -17.61 -6.00 -22.82
CA ARG A 41 -16.87 -6.89 -23.73
C ARG A 41 -15.79 -7.66 -22.99
N ALA A 42 -14.99 -6.99 -22.17
CA ALA A 42 -13.96 -7.62 -21.35
C ALA A 42 -14.55 -8.71 -20.44
N ARG A 43 -15.71 -8.45 -19.83
CA ARG A 43 -16.43 -9.45 -19.02
C ARG A 43 -16.92 -10.64 -19.86
N ARG A 44 -17.52 -10.40 -21.04
CA ARG A 44 -17.97 -11.49 -21.94
C ARG A 44 -16.83 -12.39 -22.37
N LEU A 45 -15.65 -11.80 -22.61
CA LEU A 45 -14.44 -12.52 -22.98
C LEU A 45 -13.68 -13.12 -21.79
N ARG A 46 -14.22 -13.03 -20.56
CA ARG A 46 -13.57 -13.54 -19.33
C ARG A 46 -12.13 -13.04 -19.16
N MET A 47 -11.88 -11.81 -19.61
CA MET A 47 -10.58 -11.17 -19.44
C MET A 47 -10.32 -10.92 -17.95
N ALA A 48 -9.11 -11.24 -17.51
CA ALA A 48 -8.66 -11.05 -16.13
C ALA A 48 -7.37 -10.22 -16.08
N GLY A 49 -7.11 -9.59 -14.94
CA GLY A 49 -5.94 -8.76 -14.72
C GLY A 49 -5.12 -9.27 -13.54
N VAL A 50 -3.80 -9.14 -13.63
CA VAL A 50 -2.86 -9.53 -12.56
C VAL A 50 -1.84 -8.42 -12.34
N VAL A 51 -1.35 -8.24 -11.12
CA VAL A 51 -0.20 -7.36 -10.85
C VAL A 51 1.06 -8.24 -10.93
N PRO A 52 2.09 -7.90 -11.72
CA PRO A 52 3.32 -8.69 -11.79
C PRO A 52 3.93 -8.98 -10.40
N ALA A 53 4.60 -10.12 -10.25
CA ALA A 53 4.99 -10.65 -8.95
C ALA A 53 5.88 -9.70 -8.14
N PHE A 54 6.84 -9.03 -8.80
CA PHE A 54 7.74 -8.10 -8.13
C PHE A 54 6.97 -6.86 -7.64
N HIS A 55 6.13 -6.28 -8.49
CA HIS A 55 5.29 -5.12 -8.12
C HIS A 55 4.20 -5.47 -7.11
N GLY A 56 3.70 -6.70 -7.16
CA GLY A 56 2.61 -7.18 -6.31
C GLY A 56 2.95 -7.09 -4.83
N HIS A 57 4.19 -7.39 -4.44
CA HIS A 57 4.67 -7.21 -3.07
C HIS A 57 4.66 -5.74 -2.60
N GLY A 58 4.79 -4.79 -3.53
CA GLY A 58 4.66 -3.35 -3.28
C GLY A 58 3.25 -2.89 -2.90
N HIS A 59 2.24 -3.73 -3.14
CA HIS A 59 0.86 -3.40 -2.84
C HIS A 59 0.47 -3.87 -1.43
N ASN A 60 -0.55 -3.25 -0.83
CA ASN A 60 -1.07 -3.71 0.47
C ASN A 60 -1.53 -5.18 0.40
N ARG A 61 -1.51 -5.88 1.54
CA ARG A 61 -1.87 -7.30 1.63
C ARG A 61 -3.23 -7.61 0.99
N GLY A 62 -4.22 -6.75 1.18
CA GLY A 62 -5.55 -6.89 0.57
C GLY A 62 -5.54 -6.84 -0.96
N CYS A 63 -4.59 -6.14 -1.57
CA CYS A 63 -4.36 -6.21 -3.01
C CYS A 63 -3.62 -7.48 -3.39
N GLN A 64 -2.58 -7.87 -2.65
CA GLN A 64 -1.79 -9.07 -2.93
C GLN A 64 -2.68 -10.31 -3.04
N VAL A 65 -3.51 -10.59 -2.02
CA VAL A 65 -4.38 -11.78 -1.98
C VAL A 65 -5.45 -11.84 -3.09
N ASN A 66 -5.65 -10.75 -3.82
CA ASN A 66 -6.65 -10.65 -4.90
C ASN A 66 -6.03 -10.49 -6.30
N TRP A 67 -4.77 -10.08 -6.41
CA TRP A 67 -4.17 -9.66 -7.68
C TRP A 67 -2.74 -10.17 -7.93
N HIS A 68 -2.10 -10.80 -6.94
CA HIS A 68 -0.76 -11.34 -7.11
C HIS A 68 -0.82 -12.70 -7.85
N PRO A 69 0.14 -13.04 -8.73
CA PRO A 69 0.07 -14.24 -9.56
C PRO A 69 -0.11 -15.53 -8.76
N LEU A 70 0.59 -15.64 -7.63
CA LEU A 70 0.48 -16.79 -6.71
C LEU A 70 -0.94 -17.08 -6.18
N TYR A 71 -1.84 -16.09 -6.19
CA TYR A 71 -3.21 -16.24 -5.71
C TYR A 71 -4.24 -16.21 -6.85
N MET A 72 -3.80 -16.26 -8.10
CA MET A 72 -4.65 -16.19 -9.28
C MET A 72 -4.47 -17.43 -10.15
N GLU A 73 -5.57 -18.14 -10.36
CA GLU A 73 -5.62 -19.29 -11.26
C GLU A 73 -5.32 -18.88 -12.71
N GLY A 74 -4.67 -19.78 -13.46
CA GLY A 74 -4.32 -19.55 -14.86
C GLY A 74 -3.02 -18.76 -15.09
N THR A 75 -2.35 -18.30 -14.03
CA THR A 75 -1.04 -17.62 -14.12
C THR A 75 0.12 -18.57 -14.38
N GLY A 76 0.02 -19.82 -13.90
CA GLY A 76 1.11 -20.79 -13.97
C GLY A 76 2.32 -20.36 -13.13
N LYS A 77 3.52 -20.47 -13.71
CA LYS A 77 4.79 -20.05 -13.08
C LYS A 77 5.25 -18.66 -13.55
N GLU A 78 4.42 -17.96 -14.31
CA GLU A 78 4.78 -16.66 -14.88
C GLU A 78 4.80 -15.57 -13.79
N ASP A 79 5.87 -14.79 -13.76
CA ASP A 79 5.99 -13.64 -12.86
C ASP A 79 5.48 -12.34 -13.49
N PHE A 80 5.30 -12.33 -14.82
CA PHE A 80 4.83 -11.22 -15.63
C PHE A 80 5.74 -9.98 -15.66
N GLU A 81 7.03 -10.15 -15.40
CA GLU A 81 8.05 -9.08 -15.43
C GLU A 81 8.73 -8.93 -16.81
N GLY A 82 8.11 -9.48 -17.86
CA GLY A 82 8.70 -9.51 -19.20
C GLY A 82 8.95 -8.12 -19.79
N CYS A 83 8.08 -7.15 -19.49
CA CYS A 83 8.24 -5.78 -19.97
C CYS A 83 9.48 -5.12 -19.36
N GLU A 84 9.71 -5.28 -18.07
CA GLU A 84 10.84 -4.74 -17.32
C GLU A 84 12.16 -5.30 -17.84
N ARG A 85 12.23 -6.62 -18.12
CA ARG A 85 13.41 -7.24 -18.74
C ARG A 85 13.68 -6.66 -20.12
N CYS A 86 12.64 -6.56 -20.95
CA CYS A 86 12.74 -5.97 -22.28
C CYS A 86 13.23 -4.51 -22.24
N PHE A 87 12.68 -3.70 -21.33
CA PHE A 87 13.13 -2.32 -21.13
C PHE A 87 14.57 -2.24 -20.63
N SER A 88 14.95 -3.13 -19.71
CA SER A 88 16.32 -3.21 -19.21
C SER A 88 17.32 -3.49 -20.33
N GLU A 89 17.06 -4.49 -21.17
CA GLU A 89 17.90 -4.84 -22.31
C GLU A 89 17.96 -3.70 -23.35
N SER A 90 16.83 -3.01 -23.57
CA SER A 90 16.75 -1.88 -24.51
C SER A 90 17.61 -0.68 -24.12
N ASN A 91 18.02 -0.56 -22.84
CA ASN A 91 18.92 0.50 -22.40
C ASN A 91 20.29 0.45 -23.10
N SER A 92 20.69 -0.71 -23.63
CA SER A 92 21.90 -0.86 -24.44
C SER A 92 21.92 0.08 -25.67
N LEU A 93 20.75 0.43 -26.21
CA LEU A 93 20.61 1.37 -27.32
C LEU A 93 20.96 2.80 -26.96
N ALA A 94 20.91 3.18 -25.68
CA ALA A 94 21.04 4.57 -25.26
C ALA A 94 22.39 5.18 -25.66
N ALA A 95 23.48 4.43 -25.50
CA ALA A 95 24.82 4.90 -25.85
C ALA A 95 24.96 5.15 -27.37
N GLY A 96 24.48 4.22 -28.19
CA GLY A 96 24.59 4.28 -29.66
C GLY A 96 23.63 5.25 -30.33
N THR A 97 22.50 5.58 -29.69
CA THR A 97 21.46 6.44 -30.29
C THR A 97 21.48 7.89 -29.78
N ARG A 98 22.34 8.21 -28.81
CA ARG A 98 22.39 9.52 -28.15
C ARG A 98 22.64 10.67 -29.13
N LEU A 99 23.55 10.47 -30.08
CA LEU A 99 23.95 11.48 -31.08
C LEU A 99 23.41 11.18 -32.50
N SER A 100 22.60 10.12 -32.63
CA SER A 100 21.99 9.74 -33.90
C SER A 100 20.90 10.70 -34.33
N SER A 101 20.69 10.86 -35.64
CA SER A 101 19.50 11.52 -36.18
C SER A 101 18.23 10.74 -35.82
N SER A 102 17.04 11.36 -35.93
CA SER A 102 15.76 10.69 -35.64
C SER A 102 15.61 9.40 -36.43
N PHE A 103 15.91 9.44 -37.73
CA PHE A 103 15.84 8.29 -38.62
C PHE A 103 16.71 7.12 -38.14
N HIS A 104 17.99 7.35 -37.85
CA HIS A 104 18.89 6.27 -37.40
C HIS A 104 18.55 5.76 -36.00
N ARG A 105 18.01 6.63 -35.12
CA ARG A 105 17.51 6.21 -33.81
C ARG A 105 16.31 5.30 -33.95
N GLU A 106 15.34 5.67 -34.79
CA GLU A 106 14.15 4.86 -35.08
C GLU A 106 14.55 3.50 -35.67
N GLN A 107 15.46 3.48 -36.65
CA GLN A 107 15.98 2.25 -37.24
C GLN A 107 16.65 1.35 -36.20
N ALA A 108 17.50 1.91 -35.33
CA ALA A 108 18.18 1.13 -34.28
C ALA A 108 17.18 0.53 -33.26
N ILE A 109 16.13 1.27 -32.92
CA ILE A 109 15.06 0.78 -32.04
C ILE A 109 14.29 -0.37 -32.72
N GLU A 110 13.91 -0.21 -33.99
CA GLU A 110 13.20 -1.24 -34.75
C GLU A 110 14.04 -2.53 -34.88
N GLU A 111 15.32 -2.38 -35.26
CA GLU A 111 16.24 -3.51 -35.39
C GLU A 111 16.42 -4.27 -34.08
N PHE A 112 16.55 -3.55 -32.96
CA PHE A 112 16.63 -4.15 -31.62
C PHE A 112 15.38 -4.98 -31.30
N PHE A 113 14.18 -4.42 -31.45
CA PHE A 113 12.95 -5.13 -31.08
C PHE A 113 12.66 -6.30 -32.02
N ARG A 114 13.03 -6.20 -33.31
CA ARG A 114 12.96 -7.33 -34.25
C ARG A 114 13.87 -8.47 -33.80
N PHE A 115 15.15 -8.19 -33.58
CA PHE A 115 16.12 -9.20 -33.16
C PHE A 115 15.74 -9.79 -31.80
N TRP A 116 15.34 -8.96 -30.84
CA TRP A 116 14.86 -9.40 -29.54
C TRP A 116 13.68 -10.38 -29.66
N GLY A 117 12.73 -10.10 -30.56
CA GLY A 117 11.60 -10.99 -30.81
C GLY A 117 12.03 -12.35 -31.40
N GLU A 118 12.98 -12.35 -32.33
CA GLU A 118 13.55 -13.58 -32.89
C GLU A 118 14.27 -14.41 -31.83
N ASP A 119 15.11 -13.76 -31.01
CA ASP A 119 15.84 -14.38 -29.90
C ASP A 119 14.89 -15.03 -28.89
N LYS A 120 13.86 -14.29 -28.43
CA LYS A 120 12.85 -14.86 -27.51
C LYS A 120 12.04 -15.98 -28.14
N HIS A 121 11.80 -15.94 -29.44
CA HIS A 121 11.10 -17.01 -30.14
C HIS A 121 11.93 -18.30 -30.18
N LEU A 122 13.24 -18.19 -30.42
CA LEU A 122 14.16 -19.33 -30.39
C LEU A 122 14.26 -19.95 -28.99
N ASP A 123 14.28 -19.12 -27.94
CA ASP A 123 14.38 -19.56 -26.55
C ASP A 123 13.07 -20.13 -25.98
N LEU A 124 11.93 -19.89 -26.64
CA LEU A 124 10.60 -20.23 -26.14
C LEU A 124 10.46 -21.72 -25.80
N GLY A 125 11.01 -22.61 -26.63
CA GLY A 125 10.94 -24.05 -26.41
C GLY A 125 11.66 -24.47 -25.11
N THR A 126 12.88 -23.96 -24.92
CA THR A 126 13.67 -24.20 -23.70
C THR A 126 12.99 -23.60 -22.47
N PHE A 127 12.44 -22.39 -22.60
CA PHE A 127 11.69 -21.73 -21.54
C PHE A 127 10.49 -22.57 -21.07
N ILE A 128 9.63 -23.01 -21.99
CA ILE A 128 8.46 -23.85 -21.68
C ILE A 128 8.89 -25.18 -21.05
N PHE A 129 9.91 -25.84 -21.63
CA PHE A 129 10.40 -27.12 -21.11
C PHE A 129 10.94 -27.00 -19.68
N ASN A 130 11.72 -25.97 -19.39
CA ASN A 130 12.28 -25.73 -18.07
C ASN A 130 11.19 -25.41 -17.04
N ASN A 131 10.20 -24.58 -17.41
CA ASN A 131 9.04 -24.29 -16.54
C ASN A 131 8.22 -25.55 -16.26
N TYR A 132 8.01 -26.40 -17.26
CA TYR A 132 7.32 -27.68 -17.07
C TYR A 132 8.06 -28.58 -16.09
N ARG A 133 9.37 -28.76 -16.26
CA ARG A 133 10.20 -29.55 -15.32
C ARG A 133 10.17 -28.96 -13.91
N GLN A 134 10.25 -27.64 -13.78
CA GLN A 134 10.17 -26.98 -12.49
C GLN A 134 8.82 -27.23 -11.82
N ALA A 135 7.72 -27.16 -12.58
CA ALA A 135 6.39 -27.46 -12.06
C ALA A 135 6.29 -28.90 -11.55
N LEU A 136 6.82 -29.88 -12.28
CA LEU A 136 6.87 -31.27 -11.83
C LEU A 136 7.66 -31.45 -10.54
N ASN A 137 8.83 -30.82 -10.44
CA ASN A 137 9.66 -30.89 -9.24
C ASN A 137 8.93 -30.27 -8.03
N ILE A 138 8.26 -29.13 -8.20
CA ILE A 138 7.49 -28.50 -7.13
C ILE A 138 6.35 -29.41 -6.67
N ILE A 139 5.61 -30.02 -7.60
CA ILE A 139 4.53 -30.95 -7.24
C ILE A 139 5.07 -32.15 -6.45
N SER A 140 6.21 -32.70 -6.88
CA SER A 140 6.87 -33.82 -6.19
C SER A 140 7.38 -33.42 -4.80
N ASP A 141 8.21 -32.38 -4.74
CA ASP A 141 9.02 -32.06 -3.57
C ASP A 141 8.21 -31.24 -2.55
N ASP A 142 7.58 -30.16 -3.01
CA ASP A 142 6.80 -29.27 -2.14
C ASP A 142 5.45 -29.91 -1.77
N GLY A 143 4.90 -30.79 -2.62
CA GLY A 143 3.70 -31.58 -2.30
C GLY A 143 3.92 -32.50 -1.10
N CYS A 144 5.04 -33.23 -1.07
CA CYS A 144 5.40 -34.07 0.07
C CYS A 144 5.62 -33.23 1.35
N ALA A 145 6.27 -32.08 1.22
CA ALA A 145 6.48 -31.18 2.35
C ALA A 145 5.16 -30.59 2.88
N LEU A 146 4.25 -30.22 1.98
CA LEU A 146 2.92 -29.72 2.32
C LEU A 146 2.10 -30.79 3.05
N ASP A 147 2.11 -32.03 2.57
CA ASP A 147 1.38 -33.14 3.21
C ASP A 147 1.91 -33.43 4.62
N ALA A 148 3.24 -33.38 4.82
CA ALA A 148 3.86 -33.53 6.14
C ALA A 148 3.43 -32.41 7.10
N LEU A 149 3.46 -31.15 6.65
CA LEU A 149 3.02 -30.00 7.44
C LEU A 149 1.52 -30.03 7.73
N ALA A 150 0.71 -30.43 6.75
CA ALA A 150 -0.73 -30.59 6.90
C ALA A 150 -1.06 -31.64 7.97
N ALA A 151 -0.35 -32.76 7.99
CA ALA A 151 -0.49 -33.79 9.01
C ALA A 151 -0.06 -33.30 10.40
N GLU A 152 1.08 -32.60 10.49
CA GLU A 152 1.59 -32.04 11.75
C GLU A 152 0.62 -31.01 12.36
N LEU A 153 0.16 -30.06 11.53
CA LEU A 153 -0.74 -29.00 11.94
C LEU A 153 -2.21 -29.45 12.04
N ARG A 154 -2.51 -30.68 11.61
CA ARG A 154 -3.87 -31.25 11.54
C ARG A 154 -4.83 -30.40 10.71
N VAL A 155 -4.31 -29.88 9.59
CA VAL A 155 -5.04 -29.04 8.65
C VAL A 155 -5.23 -29.82 7.35
N ALA A 156 -6.46 -29.89 6.85
CA ALA A 156 -6.71 -30.42 5.52
C ALA A 156 -6.19 -29.45 4.45
N THR A 157 -5.56 -29.95 3.40
CA THR A 157 -5.07 -29.11 2.28
C THR A 157 -6.21 -28.32 1.61
N THR A 158 -7.43 -28.86 1.59
CA THR A 158 -8.62 -28.14 1.12
C THR A 158 -8.98 -26.91 1.97
N ALA A 159 -8.61 -26.89 3.24
CA ALA A 159 -8.86 -25.75 4.12
C ALA A 159 -7.95 -24.55 3.82
N LEU A 160 -6.88 -24.72 3.03
CA LEU A 160 -5.98 -23.62 2.67
C LEU A 160 -6.65 -22.57 1.78
N GLU A 161 -7.50 -23.02 0.85
CA GLU A 161 -8.37 -22.14 0.04
C GLU A 161 -9.35 -21.38 0.95
N ASP A 162 -9.92 -22.05 1.95
CA ASP A 162 -10.81 -21.43 2.92
C ASP A 162 -10.08 -20.38 3.77
N TYR A 163 -8.83 -20.64 4.17
CA TYR A 163 -8.02 -19.67 4.90
C TYR A 163 -7.70 -18.43 4.05
N LEU A 164 -7.41 -18.60 2.76
CA LEU A 164 -7.22 -17.48 1.85
C LEU A 164 -8.52 -16.66 1.70
N GLN A 165 -9.68 -17.33 1.65
CA GLN A 165 -10.98 -16.68 1.60
C GLN A 165 -11.29 -15.92 2.90
N GLN A 166 -11.02 -16.53 4.07
CA GLN A 166 -11.15 -15.88 5.38
C GLN A 166 -10.23 -14.66 5.48
N GLU A 167 -8.99 -14.75 4.98
CA GLU A 167 -8.07 -13.61 4.94
C GLU A 167 -8.62 -12.48 4.06
N ARG A 168 -9.18 -12.80 2.88
CA ARG A 168 -9.82 -11.81 2.00
C ARG A 168 -11.00 -11.11 2.70
N GLU A 169 -11.83 -11.86 3.41
CA GLU A 169 -12.98 -11.34 4.14
C GLU A 169 -12.57 -10.47 5.33
N TYR A 170 -11.61 -10.93 6.12
CA TYR A 170 -11.01 -10.18 7.22
C TYR A 170 -10.40 -8.86 6.73
N LEU A 171 -9.61 -8.88 5.65
CA LEU A 171 -9.02 -7.67 5.09
C LEU A 171 -10.08 -6.74 4.48
N ARG A 172 -11.20 -7.28 3.99
CA ARG A 172 -12.32 -6.48 3.48
C ARG A 172 -13.09 -5.81 4.63
N SER A 173 -13.36 -6.51 5.73
CA SER A 173 -14.04 -5.94 6.91
C SER A 173 -13.20 -4.85 7.58
N ARG A 174 -11.87 -4.98 7.53
CA ARG A 174 -10.92 -3.96 8.03
C ARG A 174 -10.87 -2.67 7.20
N LYS A 175 -11.30 -2.66 5.93
CA LYS A 175 -11.21 -1.47 5.06
C LYS A 175 -12.14 -0.32 5.47
N ALA A 176 -13.17 -0.60 6.25
CA ALA A 176 -14.05 0.41 6.82
C ALA A 176 -13.98 0.29 8.33
N GLU A 177 -13.23 1.20 8.97
CA GLU A 177 -13.38 1.44 10.40
C GLU A 177 -14.85 1.85 10.62
N SER A 178 -15.53 1.22 11.59
CA SER A 178 -16.93 1.56 11.87
C SER A 178 -17.02 3.08 12.07
N PRO A 179 -17.99 3.77 11.43
CA PRO A 179 -18.17 5.21 11.63
C PRO A 179 -18.19 5.58 13.12
N ASP A 180 -18.83 4.75 13.95
CA ASP A 180 -18.94 4.94 15.39
C ASP A 180 -17.57 4.88 16.09
N ILE A 181 -16.71 3.93 15.71
CA ILE A 181 -15.36 3.82 16.27
C ILE A 181 -14.52 5.02 15.84
N SER A 182 -14.59 5.41 14.57
CA SER A 182 -13.86 6.59 14.09
C SER A 182 -14.29 7.84 14.85
N ARG A 183 -15.60 8.03 15.05
CA ARG A 183 -16.14 9.17 15.79
C ARG A 183 -15.73 9.18 17.27
N LYS A 184 -15.76 8.03 17.94
CA LYS A 184 -15.24 7.90 19.33
C LYS A 184 -13.75 8.27 19.42
N LEU A 185 -12.94 7.88 18.45
CA LEU A 185 -11.52 8.24 18.40
C LEU A 185 -11.31 9.73 18.10
N ASP A 186 -12.14 10.33 17.23
CA ASP A 186 -12.10 11.76 16.94
C ASP A 186 -12.49 12.60 18.18
N TYR A 187 -13.48 12.11 18.95
CA TYR A 187 -13.83 12.69 20.25
C TYR A 187 -12.68 12.58 21.26
N LEU A 188 -12.04 11.42 21.39
CA LEU A 188 -10.87 11.27 22.27
C LEU A 188 -9.73 12.22 21.86
N ALA A 189 -9.48 12.38 20.57
CA ALA A 189 -8.51 13.35 20.07
C ALA A 189 -8.91 14.81 20.38
N ALA A 190 -10.21 15.12 20.39
CA ALA A 190 -10.71 16.42 20.83
C ALA A 190 -10.48 16.64 22.34
N LEU A 191 -10.69 15.62 23.17
CA LEU A 191 -10.40 15.67 24.62
C LEU A 191 -8.92 15.92 24.90
N HIS A 192 -8.01 15.24 24.18
CA HIS A 192 -6.57 15.53 24.30
C HIS A 192 -6.24 16.98 23.92
N ARG A 193 -6.85 17.52 22.85
CA ARG A 193 -6.67 18.93 22.47
C ARG A 193 -7.19 19.89 23.54
N LEU A 194 -8.32 19.58 24.16
CA LEU A 194 -8.89 20.37 25.25
C LEU A 194 -7.98 20.36 26.48
N GLN A 195 -7.44 19.20 26.85
CA GLN A 195 -6.49 19.08 27.96
C GLN A 195 -5.23 19.93 27.70
N ASP A 196 -4.62 19.80 26.52
CA ASP A 196 -3.47 20.61 26.11
C ASP A 196 -3.78 22.12 26.12
N ALA A 197 -4.98 22.51 25.67
CA ALA A 197 -5.42 23.90 25.69
C ALA A 197 -5.63 24.40 27.12
N GLY A 198 -6.16 23.54 28.01
CA GLY A 198 -6.32 23.79 29.44
C GLY A 198 -4.98 24.04 30.13
N ASP A 199 -3.98 23.19 29.88
CA ASP A 199 -2.63 23.33 30.43
C ASP A 199 -1.97 24.63 29.95
N LYS A 200 -2.06 24.92 28.65
CA LYS A 200 -1.54 26.18 28.07
C LYS A 200 -2.23 27.42 28.63
N LYS A 201 -3.55 27.34 28.83
CA LYS A 201 -4.33 28.41 29.48
C LYS A 201 -3.88 28.61 30.92
N ALA A 202 -3.71 27.54 31.69
CA ALA A 202 -3.23 27.61 33.07
C ALA A 202 -1.84 28.24 33.18
N VAL A 203 -0.93 27.90 32.24
CA VAL A 203 0.40 28.55 32.15
C VAL A 203 0.27 30.04 31.80
N ALA A 204 -0.59 30.40 30.84
CA ALA A 204 -0.81 31.79 30.46
C ALA A 204 -1.46 32.62 31.58
N ASP A 205 -2.39 32.03 32.34
CA ASP A 205 -3.02 32.66 33.50
C ASP A 205 -2.02 32.87 34.63
N LYS A 206 -1.14 31.89 34.92
CA LYS A 206 -0.03 32.07 35.88
C LYS A 206 0.93 33.18 35.47
N ALA A 207 1.32 33.23 34.19
CA ALA A 207 2.17 34.28 33.66
C ALA A 207 1.51 35.67 33.77
N PHE A 208 0.19 35.74 33.58
CA PHE A 208 -0.58 36.96 33.77
C PHE A 208 -0.71 37.36 35.24
N GLN A 209 -0.89 36.41 36.17
CA GLN A 209 -0.91 36.68 37.62
C GLN A 209 0.44 37.22 38.13
N GLN A 210 1.54 36.76 37.54
CA GLN A 210 2.90 37.25 37.86
C GLN A 210 3.26 38.55 37.13
N LEU A 211 2.37 39.09 36.30
CA LEU A 211 2.65 40.25 35.46
C LEU A 211 3.05 41.48 36.28
N ASP A 212 2.31 41.79 37.36
CA ASP A 212 2.61 42.96 38.20
C ASP A 212 3.98 42.84 38.90
N TYR A 213 4.29 41.63 39.39
CA TYR A 213 5.60 41.32 39.96
C TYR A 213 6.73 41.49 38.93
N ASN A 214 6.53 40.99 37.71
CA ASN A 214 7.51 41.07 36.63
C ASN A 214 7.70 42.49 36.08
N ILE A 215 6.64 43.31 36.06
CA ILE A 215 6.72 44.74 35.72
C ILE A 215 7.62 45.46 36.72
N ILE A 216 7.42 45.24 38.02
CA ILE A 216 8.11 45.96 39.09
C ILE A 216 9.56 45.48 39.25
N ARG A 217 9.79 44.15 39.22
CA ARG A 217 11.07 43.55 39.60
C ARG A 217 11.96 43.16 38.43
N ASN A 218 11.38 42.78 37.30
CA ASN A 218 12.11 42.33 36.12
C ASN A 218 12.10 43.36 34.97
N GLY A 219 11.44 44.52 35.16
CA GLY A 219 11.48 45.64 34.23
C GLY A 219 10.85 45.35 32.87
N TYR A 220 9.73 44.60 32.83
CA TYR A 220 9.05 44.27 31.58
C TYR A 220 8.69 45.51 30.76
N THR A 221 8.99 45.46 29.47
CA THR A 221 8.65 46.49 28.49
C THR A 221 7.18 46.44 28.08
N GLU A 222 6.64 47.53 27.52
CA GLU A 222 5.25 47.56 27.01
C GLU A 222 4.94 46.44 26.01
N LYS A 223 5.94 46.06 25.20
CA LYS A 223 5.84 44.97 24.22
C LYS A 223 5.63 43.62 24.91
N GLU A 224 6.36 43.36 26.00
CA GLU A 224 6.25 42.11 26.78
C GLU A 224 4.92 42.05 27.55
N ILE A 225 4.49 43.16 28.12
CA ILE A 225 3.18 43.28 28.79
C ILE A 225 2.04 42.98 27.80
N LYS A 226 2.10 43.57 26.60
CA LYS A 226 1.12 43.33 25.53
C LYS A 226 1.17 41.87 25.05
N ALA A 227 2.35 41.26 24.98
CA ALA A 227 2.51 39.87 24.57
C ALA A 227 1.89 38.89 25.58
N VAL A 228 2.09 39.08 26.89
CA VAL A 228 1.49 38.25 27.94
C VAL A 228 -0.05 38.35 27.90
N ARG A 229 -0.59 39.57 27.80
CA ARG A 229 -2.04 39.80 27.67
C ARG A 229 -2.62 39.11 26.44
N ALA A 230 -2.00 39.32 25.28
CA ALA A 230 -2.44 38.71 24.03
C ALA A 230 -2.33 37.17 24.07
N ASN A 231 -1.31 36.63 24.72
CA ASN A 231 -1.16 35.18 24.89
C ASN A 231 -2.28 34.58 25.74
N ARG A 232 -2.64 35.22 26.86
CA ARG A 232 -3.76 34.81 27.70
C ARG A 232 -5.08 34.81 26.93
N THR A 233 -5.36 35.88 26.17
CA THR A 233 -6.57 35.96 25.33
C THR A 233 -6.61 34.83 24.30
N ARG A 234 -5.50 34.59 23.57
CA ARG A 234 -5.43 33.49 22.60
C ARG A 234 -5.61 32.12 23.24
N ALA A 235 -4.93 31.86 24.36
CA ALA A 235 -5.04 30.58 25.07
C ALA A 235 -6.46 30.35 25.61
N THR A 236 -7.12 31.41 26.08
CA THR A 236 -8.51 31.36 26.56
C THR A 236 -9.49 31.08 25.43
N ASN A 237 -9.38 31.80 24.31
CA ASN A 237 -10.23 31.56 23.13
C ASN A 237 -10.03 30.13 22.60
N ARG A 238 -8.77 29.68 22.52
CA ARG A 238 -8.46 28.33 22.07
C ARG A 238 -9.07 27.25 22.97
N TYR A 239 -9.07 27.46 24.29
CA TYR A 239 -9.71 26.56 25.24
C TYR A 239 -11.22 26.45 24.98
N PHE A 240 -11.90 27.60 24.82
CA PHE A 240 -13.35 27.61 24.53
C PHE A 240 -13.67 26.97 23.18
N GLU A 241 -12.90 27.26 22.13
CA GLU A 241 -13.04 26.60 20.82
C GLU A 241 -12.95 25.06 20.96
N THR A 242 -11.93 24.56 21.66
CA THR A 242 -11.77 23.11 21.88
C THR A 242 -12.83 22.51 22.80
N ASP A 243 -13.38 23.31 23.73
CA ASP A 243 -14.46 22.86 24.62
C ASP A 243 -15.78 22.74 23.85
N ASP A 244 -16.09 23.70 22.99
CA ASP A 244 -17.24 23.66 22.09
C ASP A 244 -17.12 22.51 21.07
N ASP A 245 -15.92 22.26 20.53
CA ASP A 245 -15.66 21.07 19.70
C ASP A 245 -15.97 19.77 20.47
N CYS A 246 -15.55 19.65 21.73
CA CYS A 246 -15.85 18.47 22.55
C CYS A 246 -17.35 18.31 22.80
N ARG A 247 -18.08 19.41 23.06
CA ARG A 247 -19.54 19.39 23.24
C ARG A 247 -20.28 18.94 21.99
N ALA A 248 -19.83 19.39 20.81
CA ALA A 248 -20.41 18.95 19.55
C ALA A 248 -20.30 17.41 19.37
N TYR A 249 -19.17 16.81 19.76
CA TYR A 249 -19.03 15.36 19.77
C TYR A 249 -19.86 14.68 20.87
N GLU A 250 -19.99 15.30 22.05
CA GLU A 250 -20.82 14.80 23.15
C GLU A 250 -22.29 14.72 22.75
N ASP A 251 -22.79 15.74 22.04
CA ASP A 251 -24.14 15.78 21.48
C ASP A 251 -24.30 14.76 20.32
N GLU A 252 -23.32 14.62 19.44
CA GLU A 252 -23.35 13.66 18.32
C GLU A 252 -23.36 12.19 18.81
N LEU A 253 -22.60 11.90 19.87
CA LEU A 253 -22.41 10.55 20.40
C LEU A 253 -23.35 10.20 21.56
N ASP A 254 -24.26 11.11 21.94
CA ASP A 254 -25.16 10.98 23.10
C ASP A 254 -24.39 10.63 24.40
N VAL A 255 -23.29 11.35 24.64
CA VAL A 255 -22.43 11.15 25.81
C VAL A 255 -22.96 11.99 26.98
N PRO A 256 -23.56 11.37 28.02
CA PRO A 256 -24.22 12.13 29.09
C PRO A 256 -23.22 12.82 30.03
N MET A 257 -22.00 12.29 30.13
CA MET A 257 -20.91 12.84 30.93
C MET A 257 -19.60 12.74 30.16
N ARG A 258 -18.89 13.87 30.10
CA ARG A 258 -17.57 13.96 29.46
C ARG A 258 -16.63 12.88 29.96
N TRP A 259 -15.95 12.22 29.03
CA TRP A 259 -14.98 11.19 29.38
C TRP A 259 -13.78 11.79 30.09
N LEU A 260 -13.43 11.18 31.23
CA LEU A 260 -12.27 11.55 32.03
C LEU A 260 -11.20 10.46 31.91
N PRO A 261 -9.90 10.76 32.11
CA PRO A 261 -8.83 9.76 32.01
C PRO A 261 -9.01 8.49 32.85
N GLY A 262 -9.80 8.55 33.93
CA GLY A 262 -10.14 7.40 34.77
C GLY A 262 -11.45 6.68 34.42
N SER A 263 -12.24 7.18 33.45
CA SER A 263 -13.49 6.54 33.02
C SER A 263 -13.20 5.32 32.13
N HIS A 264 -14.11 4.34 32.16
CA HIS A 264 -13.97 3.11 31.39
C HIS A 264 -13.95 3.39 29.89
N GLU A 265 -14.83 4.28 29.43
CA GLU A 265 -15.00 4.67 28.03
C GLU A 265 -13.74 5.36 27.49
N TYR A 266 -13.10 6.22 28.30
CA TYR A 266 -11.83 6.83 27.95
C TYR A 266 -10.72 5.80 27.78
N GLN A 267 -10.62 4.85 28.72
CA GLN A 267 -9.59 3.82 28.71
C GLN A 267 -9.75 2.89 27.49
N GLU A 268 -10.97 2.47 27.19
CA GLU A 268 -11.29 1.66 26.02
C GLU A 268 -10.94 2.39 24.72
N ALA A 269 -11.38 3.65 24.56
CA ALA A 269 -11.04 4.46 23.39
C ALA A 269 -9.54 4.71 23.27
N SER A 270 -8.83 4.89 24.40
CA SER A 270 -7.38 5.07 24.42
C SER A 270 -6.64 3.82 23.96
N GLN A 271 -7.06 2.63 24.40
CA GLN A 271 -6.51 1.36 23.92
C GLN A 271 -6.74 1.18 22.41
N LEU A 272 -7.94 1.49 21.93
CA LEU A 272 -8.27 1.45 20.50
C LEU A 272 -7.39 2.42 19.68
N LEU A 273 -7.14 3.62 20.21
CA LEU A 273 -6.24 4.59 19.57
C LEU A 273 -4.81 4.05 19.48
N THR A 274 -4.27 3.49 20.57
CA THR A 274 -2.95 2.88 20.58
C THR A 274 -2.86 1.73 19.59
N GLU A 275 -3.88 0.87 19.52
CA GLU A 275 -3.91 -0.24 18.56
C GLU A 275 -3.97 0.28 17.11
N ARG A 276 -4.73 1.34 16.84
CA ARG A 276 -4.80 1.99 15.52
C ARG A 276 -3.45 2.58 15.11
N GLU A 277 -2.76 3.26 16.02
CA GLU A 277 -1.43 3.81 15.78
C GLU A 277 -0.37 2.73 15.56
N TYR A 278 -0.43 1.64 16.34
CA TYR A 278 0.40 0.46 16.16
C TYR A 278 0.20 -0.15 14.77
N ARG A 279 -1.05 -0.42 14.37
CA ARG A 279 -1.38 -0.99 13.05
C ARG A 279 -0.90 -0.09 11.91
N ARG A 280 -1.14 1.23 11.99
CA ARG A 280 -0.64 2.20 11.00
C ARG A 280 0.89 2.22 10.91
N SER A 281 1.56 2.08 12.04
CA SER A 281 3.03 2.04 12.09
C SER A 281 3.56 0.74 11.48
N LEU A 282 2.90 -0.39 11.74
CA LEU A 282 3.21 -1.68 11.13
C LEU A 282 3.02 -1.63 9.61
N ASP A 283 1.88 -1.14 9.12
CA ASP A 283 1.62 -0.96 7.68
C ASP A 283 2.69 -0.08 7.01
N LYS A 284 3.11 0.99 7.70
CA LYS A 284 4.18 1.89 7.23
C LYS A 284 5.53 1.18 7.19
N LEU A 285 5.85 0.38 8.22
CA LEU A 285 7.08 -0.39 8.29
C LEU A 285 7.15 -1.42 7.16
N GLU A 286 6.09 -2.21 6.95
CA GLU A 286 5.99 -3.16 5.84
C GLU A 286 6.23 -2.48 4.50
N ARG A 287 5.55 -1.35 4.26
CA ARG A 287 5.74 -0.55 3.04
C ARG A 287 7.19 -0.09 2.88
N LEU A 288 7.83 0.38 3.95
CA LEU A 288 9.22 0.84 3.91
C LEU A 288 10.21 -0.30 3.66
N VAL A 289 9.99 -1.47 4.26
CA VAL A 289 10.81 -2.67 4.02
C VAL A 289 10.72 -3.07 2.56
N VAL A 290 9.51 -3.15 2.02
CA VAL A 290 9.29 -3.46 0.60
C VAL A 290 9.94 -2.40 -0.30
N GLN A 291 9.74 -1.11 -0.01
CA GLN A 291 10.43 -0.03 -0.74
C GLN A 291 11.96 -0.19 -0.68
N ARG A 292 12.51 -0.57 0.47
CA ARG A 292 13.95 -0.79 0.62
C ARG A 292 14.42 -1.99 -0.21
N LEU A 293 13.65 -3.06 -0.30
CA LEU A 293 13.94 -4.19 -1.19
C LEU A 293 13.93 -3.77 -2.67
N PHE A 294 13.00 -2.91 -3.08
CA PHE A 294 13.01 -2.31 -4.42
C PHE A 294 14.27 -1.48 -4.68
N GLU A 295 14.65 -0.62 -3.72
CA GLU A 295 15.87 0.20 -3.81
C GLU A 295 17.14 -0.64 -3.88
N LEU A 296 17.24 -1.70 -3.07
CA LEU A 296 18.40 -2.60 -3.04
C LEU A 296 18.50 -3.41 -4.33
N THR A 297 17.38 -3.91 -4.86
CA THR A 297 17.35 -4.56 -6.17
C THR A 297 17.83 -3.59 -7.25
N LYS A 298 17.38 -2.33 -7.22
CA LYS A 298 17.81 -1.30 -8.16
C LYS A 298 19.28 -0.90 -8.00
N ALA A 299 19.80 -0.88 -6.77
CA ALA A 299 21.20 -0.58 -6.46
C ALA A 299 22.15 -1.75 -6.79
N GLY A 300 21.64 -2.99 -6.81
CA GLY A 300 22.37 -4.18 -7.26
C GLY A 300 22.36 -4.38 -8.79
N MET A 301 21.53 -3.65 -9.53
CA MET A 301 21.40 -3.75 -10.99
C MET A 301 22.30 -2.79 -11.78
N SER A 302 23.51 -2.57 -11.27
CA SER A 302 24.66 -2.27 -12.13
C SER A 302 25.56 -3.51 -12.18
N GLY A 303 25.11 -4.57 -12.88
CA GLY A 303 26.06 -5.54 -13.47
C GLY A 303 25.95 -7.04 -13.18
N THR A 304 24.88 -7.60 -12.60
CA THR A 304 24.72 -9.08 -12.58
C THR A 304 23.26 -9.52 -12.73
N GLY A 305 22.87 -9.86 -13.95
CA GLY A 305 21.66 -10.63 -14.23
C GLY A 305 22.01 -12.11 -14.18
N GLU A 306 21.76 -12.76 -13.05
CA GLU A 306 21.60 -14.22 -12.87
C GLU A 306 21.39 -14.46 -11.36
N HIS A 307 20.32 -15.18 -10.98
CA HIS A 307 19.97 -15.61 -9.60
C HIS A 307 19.00 -14.79 -8.72
N ILE A 308 17.89 -14.25 -9.26
CA ILE A 308 16.72 -13.86 -8.44
C ILE A 308 15.52 -14.78 -8.72
N THR A 309 15.74 -16.09 -8.78
CA THR A 309 14.66 -17.11 -8.85
C THR A 309 14.58 -17.98 -7.60
N ARG A 310 15.42 -17.75 -6.58
CA ARG A 310 15.51 -18.63 -5.39
C ARG A 310 15.25 -18.00 -4.02
N TYR A 311 15.20 -16.68 -3.88
CA TYR A 311 15.17 -16.04 -2.55
C TYR A 311 13.79 -15.63 -2.02
N GLY A 312 12.70 -15.87 -2.76
CA GLY A 312 11.34 -15.50 -2.32
C GLY A 312 10.57 -16.56 -1.52
N ILE A 313 11.05 -17.82 -1.46
CA ILE A 313 10.27 -18.96 -0.92
C ILE A 313 10.82 -19.51 0.41
N GLN A 314 12.04 -19.13 0.81
CA GLN A 314 12.64 -19.61 2.07
C GLN A 314 12.95 -18.47 3.03
N GLN A 315 11.94 -17.93 3.73
CA GLN A 315 12.09 -17.44 5.11
C GLN A 315 10.73 -17.48 5.84
N ARG A 316 10.37 -18.67 6.34
CA ARG A 316 9.63 -18.84 7.60
C ARG A 316 10.33 -19.95 8.38
N HIS A 317 11.19 -19.55 9.30
CA HIS A 317 11.45 -20.26 10.54
C HIS A 317 10.98 -19.35 11.67
#